data_AF-A0A8X8XWK9-F1
#
_entry.id   AF-A0A8X8XWK9-F1
#
_cell.length_a   1.000
_cell.length_b   1.000
_cell.length_c   1.000
_cell.angle_alpha   90.00
_cell.angle_beta   90.00
_cell.angle_gamma   90.00
#
_symmetry.space_group_name_H-M   'P 1'
#
loop_
_entity.id
_entity.type
_entity.pdbx_description
1 polymer ?
#
loop_
_entity_poly.entity_id
_entity_poly.type
_entity_poly.pdbx_seq_one_letter_code
_entity_poly.pdbx_strand_id
1 'polypeptide(L)'
;MDLTTVYIEEGTGKGVKATIERYKKASSDSSNNGSISEANSQYYQQESSKLRTQINNLQNQNRQVLGEALGALSLRDLKNLETKVEKGIGKIRTKKNELLYAEIEYLQKRQEIELHHNNQCLRAKIAESSRAQEYMNLMPGSGGFEFVGPQAYDAPNFLQVMGLHPNEDYPKQEEPQLQLMTSHTLWNAYASWSRRAEFRIRIPET
;
A
#
# COMPACT_ATOMS: atom_id res chain seq x y z
N MET A 1 81.18 -54.85 5.98
CA MET A 1 79.79 -54.61 6.43
C MET A 1 79.26 -55.92 6.95
N ASP A 2 78.74 -55.94 8.18
CA ASP A 2 78.33 -57.19 8.82
C ASP A 2 76.99 -57.69 8.23
N LEU A 3 76.80 -59.01 8.18
CA LEU A 3 75.65 -59.67 7.55
C LEU A 3 74.31 -59.20 8.18
N THR A 4 74.35 -58.83 9.45
CA THR A 4 73.23 -58.25 10.20
C THR A 4 72.76 -56.91 9.61
N THR A 5 73.69 -56.08 9.11
CA THR A 5 73.37 -54.78 8.51
C THR A 5 72.71 -54.95 7.13
N VAL A 6 73.18 -55.92 6.34
CA VAL A 6 72.63 -56.24 5.01
C VAL A 6 71.20 -56.78 5.12
N TYR A 7 70.92 -57.66 6.09
CA TYR A 7 69.58 -58.20 6.33
C TYR A 7 68.58 -57.14 6.82
N ILE A 8 69.03 -56.16 7.62
CA ILE A 8 68.18 -55.05 8.08
C ILE A 8 67.85 -54.08 6.93
N GLU A 9 68.80 -53.74 6.06
CA GLU A 9 68.54 -52.90 4.88
C GLU A 9 67.59 -53.58 3.88
N GLU A 10 67.74 -54.89 3.64
CA GLU A 10 66.82 -55.61 2.75
C GLU A 10 65.40 -55.75 3.32
N GLY A 11 65.27 -55.99 4.63
CA GLY A 11 63.97 -56.10 5.29
C GLY A 11 63.22 -54.76 5.38
N THR A 12 63.93 -53.67 5.66
CA THR A 12 63.36 -52.31 5.74
C THR A 12 63.04 -51.73 4.37
N GLY A 13 63.89 -51.97 3.36
CA GLY A 13 63.66 -51.52 1.98
C GLY A 13 62.42 -52.16 1.34
N LYS A 14 62.12 -53.43 1.65
CA LYS A 14 60.90 -54.12 1.18
C LYS A 14 59.64 -53.56 1.86
N GLY A 15 59.69 -53.27 3.16
CA GLY A 15 58.57 -52.68 3.91
C GLY A 15 58.25 -51.24 3.50
N VAL A 16 59.27 -50.42 3.27
CA VAL A 16 59.12 -49.03 2.80
C VAL A 16 58.53 -49.00 1.39
N LYS A 17 59.04 -49.84 0.46
CA LYS A 17 58.47 -49.95 -0.90
C LYS A 17 57.01 -50.38 -0.89
N ALA A 18 56.65 -51.39 -0.10
CA ALA A 18 55.26 -51.85 0.03
C ALA A 18 54.35 -50.78 0.64
N THR A 19 54.87 -49.95 1.54
CA THR A 19 54.14 -48.82 2.15
C THR A 19 53.94 -47.70 1.13
N ILE A 20 54.97 -47.37 0.33
CA ILE A 20 54.89 -46.39 -0.76
C ILE A 20 53.88 -46.84 -1.83
N GLU A 21 53.89 -48.11 -2.22
CA GLU A 21 52.91 -48.65 -3.19
C GLU A 21 51.48 -48.60 -2.66
N ARG A 22 51.25 -48.97 -1.40
CA ARG A 22 49.93 -48.83 -0.77
C ARG A 22 49.46 -47.38 -0.73
N TYR A 23 50.36 -46.43 -0.44
CA TYR A 23 50.03 -45.01 -0.45
C TYR A 23 49.69 -44.50 -1.85
N LYS A 24 50.48 -44.88 -2.85
CA LYS A 24 50.21 -44.55 -4.27
C LYS A 24 48.85 -45.10 -4.71
N LYS A 25 48.54 -46.35 -4.37
CA LYS A 25 47.27 -46.99 -4.72
C LYS A 25 46.08 -46.32 -4.02
N ALA A 26 46.19 -46.02 -2.73
CA ALA A 26 45.15 -45.30 -2.00
C ALA A 26 44.94 -43.87 -2.53
N SER A 27 46.00 -43.20 -3.00
CA SER A 27 45.90 -41.86 -3.60
C SER A 27 45.25 -41.88 -4.99
N SER A 28 45.50 -42.91 -5.81
CA SER A 28 44.84 -43.09 -7.11
C SER A 28 43.38 -43.51 -6.97
N ASP A 29 43.03 -44.29 -5.95
CA ASP A 29 41.64 -44.70 -5.68
C ASP A 29 40.75 -43.51 -5.21
N SER A 30 41.36 -42.38 -4.80
CA SER A 30 40.63 -41.14 -4.50
C SER A 30 40.04 -40.44 -5.75
N SER A 31 40.32 -40.96 -6.96
CA SER A 31 39.71 -40.52 -8.22
C SER A 31 38.18 -40.46 -8.16
N ASN A 32 37.55 -41.25 -7.28
CA ASN A 32 36.09 -41.21 -7.08
C ASN A 32 35.60 -39.92 -6.40
N ASN A 33 36.38 -39.32 -5.49
CA ASN A 33 36.00 -38.05 -4.85
C ASN A 33 36.11 -36.85 -5.81
N GLY A 34 37.10 -36.87 -6.71
CA GLY A 34 37.20 -35.90 -7.81
C GLY A 34 36.00 -35.99 -8.75
N SER A 35 35.62 -37.21 -9.14
CA SER A 35 34.45 -37.48 -9.99
C SER A 35 33.12 -37.03 -9.36
N ILE A 36 32.91 -37.28 -8.06
CA ILE A 36 31.70 -36.83 -7.34
C ILE A 36 31.68 -35.30 -7.20
N SER A 37 32.82 -34.67 -6.89
CA SER A 37 32.93 -33.21 -6.78
C SER A 37 32.72 -32.52 -8.13
N GLU A 38 33.26 -33.10 -9.21
CA GLU A 38 33.08 -32.63 -10.58
C GLU A 38 31.64 -32.79 -11.06
N ALA A 39 31.00 -33.94 -10.79
CA ALA A 39 29.59 -34.17 -11.08
C ALA A 39 28.68 -33.18 -10.34
N ASN A 40 28.97 -32.89 -9.06
CA ASN A 40 28.26 -31.87 -8.28
C ASN A 40 28.46 -30.46 -8.85
N SER A 41 29.68 -30.12 -9.26
CA SER A 41 29.99 -28.82 -9.89
C SER A 41 29.20 -28.65 -11.20
N GLN A 42 29.20 -29.67 -12.06
CA GLN A 42 28.43 -29.69 -13.32
C GLN A 42 26.93 -29.58 -13.06
N TYR A 43 26.41 -30.28 -12.05
CA TYR A 43 25.00 -30.20 -11.64
C TYR A 43 24.62 -28.77 -11.27
N TYR A 44 25.39 -28.11 -10.38
CA TYR A 44 25.11 -26.74 -9.98
C TYR A 44 25.27 -25.74 -11.12
N GLN A 45 26.23 -25.96 -12.02
CA GLN A 45 26.39 -25.13 -13.22
C GLN A 45 25.17 -25.25 -14.14
N GLN A 46 24.65 -26.47 -14.35
CA GLN A 46 23.45 -26.71 -15.14
C GLN A 46 22.23 -26.05 -14.48
N GLU A 47 22.05 -26.21 -13.17
CA GLU A 47 20.93 -25.62 -12.43
C GLU A 47 20.96 -24.10 -12.47
N SER A 48 22.15 -23.52 -12.31
CA SER A 48 22.39 -22.09 -12.46
C SER A 48 22.06 -21.60 -13.88
N SER A 49 22.36 -22.41 -14.91
CA SER A 49 22.01 -22.08 -16.31
C SER A 49 20.50 -22.11 -16.55
N LYS A 50 19.79 -23.09 -15.98
CA LYS A 50 18.33 -23.16 -16.02
C LYS A 50 17.70 -21.95 -15.36
N LEU A 51 18.16 -21.57 -14.16
CA LEU A 51 17.68 -20.40 -13.44
C LEU A 51 17.92 -19.10 -14.22
N ARG A 52 19.11 -18.91 -14.79
CA ARG A 52 19.39 -17.76 -15.67
C ARG A 52 18.42 -17.68 -16.85
N THR A 53 18.15 -18.80 -17.48
CA THR A 53 17.19 -18.87 -18.59
C THR A 53 15.77 -18.49 -18.13
N GLN A 54 15.34 -18.99 -16.97
CA GLN A 54 14.04 -18.64 -16.40
C GLN A 54 13.93 -17.14 -16.08
N ILE A 55 14.99 -16.56 -15.48
CA ILE A 55 15.06 -15.12 -15.19
C ILE A 55 14.92 -14.31 -16.49
N ASN A 56 15.70 -14.66 -17.52
CA ASN A 56 15.64 -13.96 -18.80
C ASN A 56 14.26 -14.06 -19.44
N ASN A 57 13.62 -15.23 -19.36
CA ASN A 57 12.27 -15.43 -19.88
C ASN A 57 11.24 -14.55 -19.14
N LEU A 58 11.28 -14.53 -17.81
CA LEU A 58 10.39 -13.71 -16.98
C LEU A 58 10.60 -12.21 -17.24
N GLN A 59 11.85 -11.76 -17.34
CA GLN A 59 12.16 -10.37 -17.67
C GLN A 59 11.65 -9.99 -19.06
N ASN A 60 11.79 -10.88 -20.05
CA ASN A 60 11.26 -10.63 -21.38
C ASN A 60 9.73 -10.58 -21.42
N GLN A 61 9.07 -11.47 -20.67
CA GLN A 61 7.62 -11.44 -20.51
C GLN A 61 7.14 -10.14 -19.84
N ASN A 62 7.84 -9.66 -18.80
CA ASN A 62 7.51 -8.38 -18.17
C ASN A 62 7.63 -7.21 -19.15
N ARG A 63 8.71 -7.13 -19.91
CA ARG A 63 8.88 -6.11 -20.96
C ARG A 63 7.72 -6.16 -21.97
N GLN A 64 7.36 -7.35 -22.43
CA GLN A 64 6.24 -7.54 -23.36
C GLN A 64 4.92 -7.05 -22.77
N VAL A 65 4.60 -7.39 -21.52
CA VAL A 65 3.40 -6.90 -20.82
C VAL A 65 3.39 -5.38 -20.67
N LEU A 66 4.57 -4.75 -20.55
CA LEU A 66 4.74 -3.29 -20.55
C LEU A 66 4.67 -2.65 -21.96
N GLY A 67 4.51 -3.47 -23.01
CA GLY A 67 4.45 -3.00 -24.40
C GLY A 67 5.81 -2.85 -25.07
N GLU A 68 6.88 -3.37 -24.46
CA GLU A 68 8.25 -3.30 -24.98
C GLU A 68 8.65 -4.61 -25.68
N ALA A 69 9.69 -4.55 -26.53
CA ALA A 69 10.29 -5.73 -27.18
C ALA A 69 9.29 -6.64 -27.95
N LEU A 70 8.23 -6.04 -28.52
CA LEU A 70 7.16 -6.77 -29.21
C LEU A 70 7.53 -7.26 -30.62
N GLY A 71 8.56 -6.67 -31.24
CA GLY A 71 8.92 -6.96 -32.65
C GLY A 71 9.36 -8.41 -32.93
N ALA A 72 9.72 -9.17 -31.89
CA ALA A 72 10.09 -10.58 -32.02
C ALA A 72 8.89 -11.55 -31.84
N LEU A 73 7.70 -11.04 -31.50
CA LEU A 73 6.51 -11.85 -31.29
C LEU A 73 5.79 -12.15 -32.60
N SER A 74 5.24 -13.36 -32.71
CA SER A 74 4.31 -13.67 -33.80
C SER A 74 2.97 -12.95 -33.58
N LEU A 75 2.19 -12.78 -34.65
CA LEU A 75 0.83 -12.20 -34.55
C LEU A 75 -0.05 -12.96 -33.55
N ARG A 76 0.09 -14.29 -33.48
CA ARG A 76 -0.65 -15.14 -32.54
C ARG A 76 -0.25 -14.80 -31.10
N ASP A 77 1.04 -14.68 -30.84
CA ASP A 77 1.55 -14.38 -29.49
C ASP A 77 1.18 -12.96 -29.06
N LEU A 78 1.16 -12.01 -30.00
CA LEU A 78 0.73 -10.64 -29.75
C LEU A 78 -0.75 -10.59 -29.35
N LYS A 79 -1.64 -11.28 -30.07
CA LYS A 79 -3.07 -11.39 -29.69
C LYS A 79 -3.26 -12.04 -28.32
N ASN A 80 -2.47 -13.07 -28.02
CA ASN A 80 -2.51 -13.72 -26.71
C ASN A 80 -2.07 -12.77 -25.59
N LEU A 81 -1.04 -11.97 -25.84
CA LEU A 81 -0.54 -10.95 -24.91
C LEU A 81 -1.59 -9.86 -24.67
N GLU A 82 -2.16 -9.31 -25.73
CA GLU A 82 -3.25 -8.33 -25.68
C GLU A 82 -4.42 -8.84 -24.83
N THR A 83 -4.91 -10.05 -25.11
CA THR A 83 -5.99 -10.69 -24.35
C THR A 83 -5.65 -10.83 -22.86
N LYS A 84 -4.40 -11.15 -22.53
CA LYS A 84 -3.95 -11.27 -21.12
C LYS A 84 -3.94 -9.91 -20.43
N VAL A 85 -3.39 -8.88 -21.09
CA VAL A 85 -3.34 -7.51 -20.56
C VAL A 85 -4.75 -6.97 -20.36
N GLU A 86 -5.64 -7.15 -21.33
CA GLU A 86 -7.01 -6.67 -21.26
C GLU A 86 -7.81 -7.32 -20.13
N LYS A 87 -7.66 -8.64 -19.92
CA LYS A 87 -8.22 -9.32 -18.75
C LYS A 87 -7.67 -8.77 -17.43
N GLY A 88 -6.38 -8.46 -17.38
CA GLY A 88 -5.75 -7.85 -16.20
C GLY A 88 -6.32 -6.46 -15.89
N ILE A 89 -6.43 -5.60 -16.92
CA ILE A 89 -7.04 -4.28 -16.81
C ILE A 89 -8.50 -4.38 -16.37
N GLY A 90 -9.26 -5.32 -16.94
CA GLY A 90 -10.64 -5.61 -16.56
C GLY A 90 -10.77 -5.90 -15.06
N LYS A 91 -9.92 -6.79 -14.51
CA LYS A 91 -9.90 -7.10 -13.07
C LYS A 91 -9.60 -5.86 -12.21
N ILE A 92 -8.63 -5.04 -12.62
CA ILE A 92 -8.28 -3.80 -11.90
C ILE A 92 -9.47 -2.84 -11.89
N ARG A 93 -10.14 -2.67 -13.04
CA ARG A 93 -11.31 -1.79 -13.18
C ARG A 93 -12.45 -2.26 -12.29
N THR A 94 -12.78 -3.55 -12.33
CA THR A 94 -13.80 -4.14 -11.45
C THR A 94 -13.46 -3.87 -9.99
N LYS A 95 -12.22 -4.14 -9.56
CA LYS A 95 -11.83 -3.95 -8.17
C LYS A 95 -11.91 -2.49 -7.72
N LYS A 96 -11.48 -1.56 -8.59
CA LYS A 96 -11.61 -0.12 -8.32
C LYS A 96 -13.08 0.28 -8.17
N ASN A 97 -13.95 -0.21 -9.05
CA ASN A 97 -15.38 0.09 -8.97
C ASN A 97 -16.01 -0.47 -7.68
N GLU A 98 -15.71 -1.71 -7.30
CA GLU A 98 -16.15 -2.28 -6.03
C GLU A 98 -15.77 -1.40 -4.83
N LEU A 99 -14.51 -0.95 -4.77
CA LEU A 99 -14.02 -0.10 -3.68
C LEU A 99 -14.70 1.28 -3.70
N LEU A 100 -14.91 1.86 -4.88
CA LEU A 100 -15.60 3.14 -5.01
C LEU A 100 -17.06 3.04 -4.55
N TYR A 101 -17.77 1.97 -4.90
CA TYR A 101 -19.14 1.76 -4.44
C TYR A 101 -19.21 1.60 -2.93
N ALA A 102 -18.30 0.83 -2.34
CA ALA A 102 -18.21 0.67 -0.89
C ALA A 102 -17.94 2.02 -0.19
N GLU A 103 -17.07 2.86 -0.75
CA GLU A 103 -16.77 4.18 -0.19
C GLU A 103 -17.98 5.13 -0.29
N ILE A 104 -18.69 5.12 -1.42
CA ILE A 104 -19.91 5.92 -1.60
C ILE A 104 -20.95 5.52 -0.57
N GLU A 105 -21.20 4.22 -0.40
CA GLU A 105 -22.15 3.70 0.58
C GLU A 105 -21.77 4.09 2.02
N TYR A 106 -20.48 3.96 2.37
CA TYR A 106 -19.96 4.35 3.66
C TYR A 106 -20.21 5.84 3.96
N LEU A 107 -19.86 6.72 3.01
CA LEU A 107 -20.03 8.16 3.17
C LEU A 107 -21.49 8.56 3.25
N GLN A 108 -22.37 7.95 2.45
CA GLN A 108 -23.81 8.21 2.50
C GLN A 108 -24.39 7.84 3.87
N LYS A 109 -24.07 6.64 4.37
CA LYS A 109 -24.54 6.18 5.68
C LYS A 109 -24.03 7.06 6.82
N ARG A 110 -22.76 7.48 6.75
CA ARG A 110 -22.18 8.40 7.73
C ARG A 110 -22.91 9.75 7.72
N GLN A 111 -23.13 10.32 6.54
CA GLN A 111 -23.85 11.58 6.39
C GLN A 111 -25.28 11.49 6.93
N GLU A 112 -25.98 10.40 6.65
CA GLU A 112 -27.34 10.16 7.17
C GLU A 112 -27.36 10.14 8.71
N ILE A 113 -26.42 9.43 9.33
CA ILE A 113 -26.29 9.35 10.79
C ILE A 113 -25.98 10.72 11.39
N GLU A 114 -24.98 11.43 10.85
CA GLU A 114 -24.58 12.76 11.34
C GLU A 114 -25.72 13.77 11.22
N LEU A 115 -26.43 13.78 10.09
CA LEU A 115 -27.59 14.66 9.88
C LEU A 115 -28.75 14.31 10.82
N HIS A 116 -29.03 13.02 11.02
CA HIS A 116 -30.07 12.59 11.95
C HIS A 116 -29.73 13.02 13.39
N HIS A 117 -28.48 12.81 13.82
CA HIS A 117 -27.99 13.21 15.13
C HIS A 117 -28.08 14.73 15.35
N ASN A 118 -27.60 15.52 14.39
CA ASN A 118 -27.66 16.98 14.45
C ASN A 118 -29.10 17.49 14.52
N ASN A 119 -30.01 16.93 13.71
CA ASN A 119 -31.43 17.27 13.77
C ASN A 119 -32.06 16.93 15.12
N GLN A 120 -31.70 15.78 15.70
CA GLN A 120 -32.19 15.40 17.03
C GLN A 120 -31.70 16.37 18.11
N CYS A 121 -30.42 16.76 18.08
CA CYS A 121 -29.85 17.74 18.99
C CYS A 121 -30.54 19.12 18.86
N LEU A 122 -30.76 19.59 17.63
CA LEU A 122 -31.45 20.85 17.38
C LEU A 122 -32.89 20.82 17.90
N ARG A 123 -33.62 19.73 17.68
CA ARG A 123 -34.99 19.57 18.23
C ARG A 123 -35.01 19.62 19.76
N ALA A 124 -34.04 18.97 20.42
CA ALA A 124 -33.92 19.02 21.87
C ALA A 124 -33.61 20.45 22.36
N LYS A 125 -32.70 21.16 21.69
CA LYS A 125 -32.34 22.55 22.04
C LYS A 125 -33.50 23.52 21.83
N ILE A 126 -34.30 23.33 20.79
CA ILE A 126 -35.53 24.12 20.55
C ILE A 126 -36.52 23.88 21.69
N ALA A 127 -36.78 22.61 22.05
CA ALA A 127 -37.69 22.28 23.13
C ALA A 127 -37.27 22.91 24.47
N GLU A 128 -35.97 22.88 24.80
CA GLU A 128 -35.43 23.51 26.00
C GLU A 128 -35.59 25.03 25.97
N SER A 129 -35.27 25.68 24.84
CA SER A 129 -35.43 27.13 24.67
C SER A 129 -36.88 27.57 24.82
N SER A 130 -37.84 26.80 24.30
CA SER A 130 -39.28 27.09 24.46
C SER A 130 -39.71 27.01 25.92
N ARG A 131 -39.24 25.99 26.67
CA ARG A 131 -39.53 25.85 28.11
C ARG A 131 -38.94 27.01 28.92
N ALA A 132 -37.72 27.43 28.59
CA ALA A 132 -37.08 28.57 29.24
C ALA A 132 -37.85 29.88 28.99
N GLN A 133 -38.37 30.08 27.77
CA GLN A 133 -39.25 31.21 27.44
C GLN A 133 -40.57 31.17 28.19
N GLU A 134 -41.22 30.01 28.28
CA GLU A 134 -42.45 29.84 29.08
C GLU A 134 -42.19 30.16 30.56
N TYR A 135 -41.08 29.69 31.13
CA TYR A 135 -40.69 30.00 32.51
C TYR A 135 -40.49 31.51 32.73
N MET A 136 -39.83 32.20 31.78
CA MET A 136 -39.65 33.66 31.81
C MET A 136 -40.99 34.43 31.73
N ASN A 137 -41.96 33.91 30.96
CA ASN A 137 -43.28 34.52 30.81
C ASN A 137 -44.19 34.32 32.05
N LEU A 138 -43.87 33.37 32.93
CA LEU A 138 -44.67 33.04 34.12
C LEU A 138 -44.19 33.73 35.41
N MET A 139 -43.11 34.53 35.38
CA MET A 139 -42.70 35.36 36.52
C MET A 139 -43.54 36.65 36.61
N PRO A 140 -44.27 36.90 37.71
CA PRO A 140 -45.06 38.11 37.87
C PRO A 140 -44.12 39.30 38.16
N GLY A 141 -43.96 40.20 37.18
CA GLY A 141 -43.17 41.42 37.32
C GLY A 141 -42.33 41.85 36.11
N SER A 142 -42.30 41.07 35.01
CA SER A 142 -41.49 41.39 33.82
C SER A 142 -42.22 42.21 32.73
N GLY A 143 -43.40 42.75 33.02
CA GLY A 143 -44.21 43.57 32.10
C GLY A 143 -43.74 45.02 31.93
N GLY A 144 -42.45 45.31 32.09
CA GLY A 144 -41.94 46.68 32.16
C GLY A 144 -40.44 46.82 31.96
N PHE A 145 -39.85 46.08 31.02
CA PHE A 145 -38.54 46.45 30.48
C PHE A 145 -38.67 46.57 28.96
N GLU A 146 -38.42 47.76 28.45
CA GLU A 146 -38.38 48.02 27.01
C GLU A 146 -37.48 46.99 26.33
N PHE A 147 -38.04 46.35 25.32
CA PHE A 147 -37.33 45.56 24.34
C PHE A 147 -36.28 46.44 23.66
N VAL A 148 -35.06 46.42 24.16
CA VAL A 148 -33.90 46.75 23.32
C VAL A 148 -33.74 45.55 22.41
N GLY A 149 -34.08 45.72 21.12
CA GLY A 149 -33.92 44.69 20.10
C GLY A 149 -32.50 44.13 20.07
N PRO A 150 -32.25 43.01 19.35
CA PRO A 150 -30.96 42.34 19.39
C PRO A 150 -29.87 43.32 18.99
N GLN A 151 -29.10 43.78 19.99
CA GLN A 151 -27.83 44.46 19.78
C GLN A 151 -27.01 43.49 18.94
N ALA A 152 -26.53 43.97 17.79
CA ALA A 152 -25.53 43.27 17.01
C ALA A 152 -24.44 42.81 17.99
N TYR A 153 -24.10 41.53 17.93
CA TYR A 153 -22.96 40.97 18.64
C TYR A 153 -21.68 41.61 18.09
N ASP A 154 -21.33 42.80 18.56
CA ASP A 154 -19.99 43.33 18.45
C ASP A 154 -19.20 42.72 19.60
N ALA A 155 -18.49 41.65 19.31
CA ALA A 155 -17.46 41.12 20.19
C ALA A 155 -16.21 42.00 20.05
N PRO A 156 -15.88 42.78 21.09
CA PRO A 156 -14.46 42.91 21.41
C PRO A 156 -14.19 42.72 22.90
N ASN A 157 -13.07 42.07 23.17
CA ASN A 157 -12.26 42.17 24.39
C ASN A 157 -12.38 41.20 25.57
N PHE A 158 -13.10 40.08 25.48
CA PHE A 158 -12.99 39.06 26.55
C PHE A 158 -11.67 38.25 26.53
N LEU A 159 -10.88 38.30 25.45
CA LEU A 159 -9.62 37.55 25.36
C LEU A 159 -8.36 38.35 25.76
N GLN A 160 -8.48 39.61 26.20
CA GLN A 160 -7.30 40.42 26.54
C GLN A 160 -6.88 40.34 28.02
N VAL A 161 -7.63 39.61 28.87
CA VAL A 161 -7.39 39.51 30.34
C VAL A 161 -6.86 38.14 30.79
N MET A 162 -6.37 37.30 29.89
CA MET A 162 -5.46 36.22 30.27
C MET A 162 -4.21 36.26 29.39
N GLY A 163 -3.22 37.01 29.85
CA GLY A 163 -1.92 37.13 29.20
C GLY A 163 -1.16 35.81 29.21
N LEU A 164 -1.29 35.02 28.14
CA LEU A 164 -0.30 34.04 27.74
C LEU A 164 -0.03 34.19 26.23
N HIS A 165 1.22 34.55 25.95
CA HIS A 165 1.80 34.66 24.61
C HIS A 165 1.83 33.26 23.93
N PRO A 166 1.72 33.16 22.59
CA PRO A 166 1.62 31.87 21.91
C PRO A 166 3.01 31.22 21.81
N ASN A 167 3.10 29.92 22.12
CA ASN A 167 4.15 29.07 21.57
C ASN A 167 3.67 28.58 20.20
N GLU A 168 4.37 29.00 19.15
CA GLU A 168 4.35 28.40 17.83
C GLU A 168 5.00 27.01 17.92
N ASP A 169 4.27 25.96 17.54
CA ASP A 169 4.79 24.72 16.90
C ASP A 169 3.74 23.60 16.92
N TYR A 170 2.62 23.83 16.20
CA TYR A 170 1.79 22.74 15.71
C TYR A 170 1.45 23.02 14.25
N PRO A 171 1.71 22.09 13.31
CA PRO A 171 1.29 22.28 11.93
C PRO A 171 -0.23 22.23 11.89
N LYS A 172 -0.85 23.42 11.84
CA LYS A 172 -2.26 23.59 11.49
C LYS A 172 -2.42 23.14 10.05
N GLN A 173 -2.96 21.94 9.87
CA GLN A 173 -3.65 21.60 8.65
C GLN A 173 -4.82 22.59 8.56
N GLU A 174 -4.78 23.51 7.59
CA GLU A 174 -5.86 24.46 7.36
C GLU A 174 -7.14 23.66 7.09
N GLU A 175 -7.96 23.49 8.14
CA GLU A 175 -9.38 23.17 7.97
C GLU A 175 -9.95 24.32 7.14
N PRO A 176 -10.48 24.06 5.93
CA PRO A 176 -11.24 25.07 5.24
C PRO A 176 -12.43 25.36 6.15
N GLN A 177 -12.48 26.58 6.66
CA GLN A 177 -13.59 27.08 7.45
C GLN A 177 -14.85 26.74 6.68
N LEU A 178 -15.66 25.80 7.19
CA LEU A 178 -16.97 25.47 6.64
C LEU A 178 -17.88 26.65 6.92
N GLN A 179 -17.63 27.75 6.20
CA GLN A 179 -18.55 28.85 6.02
C GLN A 179 -19.82 28.19 5.50
N LEU A 180 -20.92 28.26 6.27
CA LEU A 180 -22.18 27.61 5.94
C LEU A 180 -22.55 27.95 4.50
N MET A 181 -22.18 27.08 3.57
CA MET A 181 -22.45 27.25 2.17
C MET A 181 -23.96 27.08 2.06
N THR A 182 -24.64 28.14 1.63
CA THR A 182 -26.10 28.12 1.39
C THR A 182 -26.46 26.84 0.61
N SER A 183 -27.65 26.27 0.84
CA SER A 183 -28.09 25.02 0.19
C SER A 183 -27.87 25.04 -1.34
N HIS A 184 -28.03 26.20 -1.96
CA HIS A 184 -27.78 26.42 -3.38
C HIS A 184 -26.32 26.18 -3.80
N THR A 185 -25.35 26.64 -3.00
CA THR A 185 -23.93 26.43 -3.27
C THR A 185 -23.48 24.98 -3.11
N LEU A 186 -24.07 24.21 -2.19
CA LEU A 186 -23.82 22.77 -2.06
C LEU A 186 -24.42 21.97 -3.23
N TRP A 187 -25.62 22.34 -3.67
CA TRP A 187 -26.26 21.72 -4.83
C TRP A 187 -25.48 21.98 -6.12
N ASN A 188 -24.96 23.20 -6.30
CA ASN A 188 -24.10 23.53 -7.43
C ASN A 188 -22.77 22.79 -7.39
N ALA A 189 -22.16 22.63 -6.21
CA ALA A 189 -20.95 21.83 -6.05
C ALA A 189 -21.20 20.35 -6.38
N TYR A 190 -22.32 19.78 -5.92
CA TYR A 190 -22.74 18.41 -6.23
C TYR A 190 -23.01 18.23 -7.73
N ALA A 191 -23.76 19.13 -8.36
CA ALA A 191 -24.05 19.09 -9.80
C ALA A 191 -22.80 19.29 -10.67
N SER A 192 -21.82 20.07 -10.18
CA SER A 192 -20.52 20.22 -10.85
C SER A 192 -19.66 18.96 -10.70
N TRP A 193 -19.67 18.33 -9.53
CA TRP A 193 -18.96 17.07 -9.29
C TRP A 193 -19.55 15.92 -10.11
N SER A 194 -20.88 15.79 -10.16
CA SER A 194 -21.60 14.79 -10.96
C SER A 194 -21.29 14.91 -12.46
N ARG A 195 -21.36 16.12 -13.04
CA ARG A 195 -20.99 16.35 -14.45
C ARG A 195 -19.52 16.04 -14.75
N ARG A 196 -18.62 16.31 -13.80
CA ARG A 196 -17.18 16.02 -13.94
C ARG A 196 -16.87 14.53 -13.77
N ALA A 197 -17.69 13.79 -13.02
CA ALA A 197 -17.61 12.35 -12.90
C ALA A 197 -18.11 11.66 -14.18
N GLU A 198 -19.22 12.14 -14.76
CA GLU A 198 -19.78 11.63 -16.02
C GLU A 198 -18.82 11.81 -17.22
N PHE A 199 -18.09 12.93 -17.28
CA PHE A 199 -17.10 13.16 -18.34
C PHE A 199 -15.87 12.25 -18.24
N ARG A 200 -15.62 11.64 -17.06
CA ARG A 200 -14.49 10.72 -16.83
C ARG A 200 -14.82 9.25 -17.10
N ILE A 201 -16.09 8.92 -17.33
CA ILE A 201 -16.55 7.54 -17.60
C ILE A 201 -16.68 7.28 -19.12
N ARG A 202 -16.68 8.32 -19.96
CA ARG A 202 -16.67 8.17 -21.42
C ARG A 202 -15.24 8.09 -21.95
N ILE A 203 -14.64 6.90 -21.89
CA ILE A 203 -13.48 6.56 -22.75
C ILE A 203 -14.03 6.40 -24.18
N PRO A 204 -13.43 7.02 -25.22
CA PRO A 204 -13.89 6.85 -26.59
C PRO A 204 -13.62 5.40 -27.03
N GLU A 205 -14.65 4.72 -27.52
CA GLU A 205 -14.46 3.49 -28.28
C GLU A 205 -13.88 3.85 -29.65
N THR A 206 -12.62 3.44 -29.88
CA THR A 206 -12.02 3.20 -31.20
C THR A 206 -11.05 2.06 -31.07
#